data_AF-A0A936N280-F1
#
_entry.id   AF-A0A936N280-F1
#
_cell.length_a   1.000
_cell.length_b   1.000
_cell.length_c   1.000
_cell.angle_alpha   90.00
_cell.angle_beta   90.00
_cell.angle_gamma   90.00
#
_symmetry.space_group_name_H-M   'P 1'
#
loop_
_entity.id
_entity.type
_entity.pdbx_description
1 polymer ?
#
loop_
_entity_poly.entity_id
_entity_poly.type
_entity_poly.pdbx_seq_one_letter_code
_entity_poly.pdbx_strand_id
1 'polypeptide(L)'
;MIVRIIPEYYIDNFIRIEGWVNYPGVYKIKEDQTKLSEIIKEAGGFRKDASIKDASLSRTTGEVDLDPEYERLKLILRADMTDDEYDYLKAKSRQRKGRVVVDFEELFFNNNVSEDVTLKRGDFISVPEAKNYVTLLGQVVNPGNIVYNENYSVEDYIRLAGGFGWRAIESDVRVIKSNTGEWIDDEDVESIEPGDTIWIPEDPPGAKFWDVFTTSLQVLGQVAAVIAATVAVIVATR
;
A
#
# COMPACT_ATOMS: atom_id res chain seq x y z
N MET A 1 29.92 -47.03 -25.68
CA MET A 1 30.17 -45.58 -25.77
C MET A 1 29.01 -44.89 -25.06
N ILE A 2 29.20 -44.51 -23.80
CA ILE A 2 28.14 -43.86 -23.01
C ILE A 2 28.25 -42.36 -23.32
N VAL A 3 27.28 -41.84 -24.07
CA VAL A 3 27.16 -40.40 -24.30
C VAL A 3 26.67 -39.78 -23.00
N ARG A 4 27.56 -39.09 -22.28
CA ARG A 4 27.16 -38.16 -21.22
C ARG A 4 26.44 -37.01 -21.90
N ILE A 5 25.12 -37.01 -21.83
CA ILE A 5 24.33 -35.83 -22.14
C ILE A 5 24.50 -34.91 -20.92
N ILE A 6 25.20 -33.79 -21.08
CA ILE A 6 25.26 -32.73 -20.07
C ILE A 6 23.91 -32.02 -20.19
N PRO A 7 22.97 -32.17 -19.24
CA PRO A 7 21.74 -31.40 -19.27
C PRO A 7 22.04 -30.09 -18.54
N GLU A 8 22.87 -29.23 -19.14
CA GLU A 8 22.72 -27.79 -18.90
C GLU A 8 21.46 -27.39 -19.67
N TYR A 9 20.31 -27.75 -19.09
CA TYR A 9 19.04 -27.23 -19.51
C TYR A 9 19.13 -25.73 -19.22
N TYR A 10 19.36 -24.93 -20.26
CA TYR A 10 19.24 -23.48 -20.21
C TYR A 10 17.80 -23.17 -19.80
N ILE A 11 17.53 -23.16 -18.50
CA ILE A 11 16.40 -22.46 -17.95
C ILE A 11 16.73 -21.01 -18.24
N ASP A 12 16.24 -20.49 -19.36
CA ASP A 12 16.48 -19.10 -19.69
C ASP A 12 15.95 -18.25 -18.52
N ASN A 13 16.88 -17.57 -17.85
CA ASN A 13 16.59 -16.70 -16.73
C ASN A 13 16.23 -15.36 -17.33
N PHE A 14 14.93 -15.10 -17.39
CA PHE A 14 14.40 -13.85 -17.89
C PHE A 14 13.92 -12.98 -16.74
N ILE A 15 14.10 -11.68 -16.94
CA ILE A 15 13.41 -10.64 -16.18
C ILE A 15 12.52 -9.83 -17.11
N ARG A 16 11.58 -9.09 -16.55
CA ARG A 16 10.74 -8.18 -17.33
C ARG A 16 10.92 -6.75 -16.82
N ILE A 17 11.14 -5.82 -17.75
CA ILE A 17 11.22 -4.39 -17.49
C ILE A 17 10.05 -3.72 -18.20
N GLU A 18 9.25 -2.98 -17.45
CA GLU A 18 8.11 -2.23 -17.96
C GLU A 18 8.18 -0.75 -17.57
N GLY A 19 7.46 0.07 -18.34
CA GLY A 19 7.31 1.49 -18.10
C GLY A 19 8.28 2.37 -18.89
N TRP A 20 8.74 3.46 -18.28
CA TRP A 20 9.42 4.59 -18.93
C TRP A 20 10.93 4.38 -19.07
N VAL A 21 11.31 3.24 -19.62
CA VAL A 21 12.67 2.97 -20.10
C VAL A 21 12.73 3.12 -21.62
N ASN A 22 13.93 3.26 -22.19
CA ASN A 22 14.07 3.44 -23.65
C ASN A 22 13.60 2.20 -24.42
N TYR A 23 13.94 1.00 -23.93
CA TYR A 23 13.53 -0.27 -24.51
C TYR A 23 12.87 -1.17 -23.45
N PRO A 24 11.55 -1.04 -23.21
CA PRO A 24 10.84 -1.96 -22.31
C PRO A 24 10.74 -3.35 -22.96
N GLY A 25 10.76 -4.40 -22.15
CA GLY A 25 10.73 -5.77 -22.65
C GLY A 25 11.28 -6.81 -21.69
N VAL A 26 11.55 -7.99 -22.24
CA VAL A 26 12.09 -9.13 -21.51
C VAL A 26 13.58 -9.24 -21.79
N TYR A 27 14.39 -9.31 -20.72
CA TYR A 27 15.83 -9.35 -20.80
C TYR A 27 16.36 -10.66 -20.25
N LYS A 28 17.38 -11.21 -20.92
CA LYS A 28 18.06 -12.43 -20.46
C LYS A 28 19.12 -12.05 -19.45
N ILE A 29 19.11 -12.71 -18.31
CA ILE A 29 20.09 -12.50 -17.25
C ILE A 29 20.95 -13.75 -17.06
N LYS A 30 22.16 -13.55 -16.52
CA LYS A 30 22.97 -14.61 -15.93
C LYS A 30 22.64 -14.65 -14.45
N GLU A 31 22.18 -15.81 -13.98
CA GLU A 31 21.79 -16.01 -12.58
C GLU A 31 22.93 -15.64 -11.64
N ASP A 32 22.60 -14.91 -10.59
CA ASP A 32 23.52 -14.46 -9.54
C ASP A 32 24.75 -13.65 -10.04
N GLN A 33 24.73 -13.17 -11.28
CA GLN A 33 25.81 -12.36 -11.86
C GLN A 33 25.32 -11.01 -12.38
N THR A 34 24.19 -11.01 -13.09
CA THR A 34 23.67 -9.81 -13.73
C THR A 34 23.08 -8.85 -12.71
N LYS A 35 23.50 -7.59 -12.78
CA LYS A 35 23.09 -6.54 -11.85
C LYS A 35 21.95 -5.67 -12.41
N LEU A 36 21.25 -4.99 -11.51
CA LEU A 36 20.21 -4.03 -11.86
C LEU A 36 20.74 -2.92 -12.78
N SER A 37 21.88 -2.32 -12.42
CA SER A 37 22.50 -1.24 -13.20
C SER A 37 22.84 -1.66 -14.64
N GLU A 38 23.35 -2.88 -14.81
CA GLU A 38 23.71 -3.46 -16.11
C GLU A 38 22.49 -3.61 -17.02
N ILE A 39 21.39 -4.14 -16.49
CA ILE A 39 20.19 -4.38 -17.29
C ILE A 39 19.44 -3.10 -17.62
N ILE A 40 19.39 -2.13 -16.72
CA ILE A 40 18.82 -0.81 -17.05
C ILE A 40 19.64 -0.15 -18.18
N LYS A 41 20.96 -0.31 -18.17
CA LYS A 41 21.82 0.18 -19.25
C LYS A 41 21.59 -0.56 -20.56
N GLU A 42 21.38 -1.88 -20.53
CA GLU A 42 21.00 -2.68 -21.70
C GLU A 42 19.64 -2.25 -22.26
N ALA A 43 18.69 -1.88 -21.39
CA ALA A 43 17.41 -1.26 -21.75
C ALA A 43 17.53 0.17 -22.28
N GLY A 44 18.75 0.67 -22.49
CA GLY A 44 19.04 2.00 -23.02
C GLY A 44 18.89 3.11 -21.99
N GLY A 45 18.72 2.78 -20.70
CA GLY A 45 18.50 3.74 -19.63
C GLY A 45 17.05 4.24 -19.52
N PHE A 46 16.85 5.16 -18.59
CA PHE A 46 15.55 5.77 -18.33
C PHE A 46 15.21 6.84 -19.37
N ARG A 47 13.91 7.02 -19.63
CA ARG A 47 13.40 8.18 -20.37
C ARG A 47 13.44 9.43 -19.50
N LYS A 48 13.34 10.61 -20.13
CA LYS A 48 13.34 11.90 -19.42
C LYS A 48 12.18 12.05 -18.43
N ASP A 49 11.02 11.51 -18.79
CA ASP A 49 9.79 11.60 -18.01
C ASP A 49 9.58 10.35 -17.13
N ALA A 50 10.67 9.63 -16.79
CA ALA A 50 10.61 8.46 -15.93
C ALA A 50 10.70 8.86 -14.44
N SER A 51 9.83 8.31 -13.60
CA SER A 51 9.98 8.43 -12.15
C SER A 51 10.96 7.37 -11.65
N ILE A 52 12.22 7.76 -11.46
CA ILE A 52 13.27 6.88 -10.92
C ILE A 52 13.02 6.61 -9.44
N LYS A 53 12.53 7.61 -8.70
CA LYS A 53 12.19 7.49 -7.28
C LYS A 53 11.05 6.50 -7.00
N ASP A 54 10.05 6.43 -7.89
CA ASP A 54 8.96 5.46 -7.78
C ASP A 54 9.26 4.13 -8.49
N ALA A 55 10.47 3.97 -9.05
CA ALA A 55 10.86 2.71 -9.66
C ALA A 55 10.88 1.59 -8.61
N SER A 56 10.46 0.40 -9.02
CA SER A 56 10.35 -0.72 -8.10
C SER A 56 10.83 -2.01 -8.74
N LEU A 57 11.43 -2.84 -7.91
CA LEU A 57 11.82 -4.20 -8.22
C LEU A 57 10.95 -5.14 -7.39
N SER A 58 10.22 -6.04 -8.06
CA SER A 58 9.47 -7.11 -7.41
C SER A 58 9.88 -8.46 -7.95
N ARG A 59 10.11 -9.40 -7.05
CA ARG A 59 10.46 -10.78 -7.34
C ARG A 59 9.20 -11.62 -7.34
N THR A 60 8.77 -12.04 -8.52
CA THR A 60 7.60 -12.91 -8.65
C THR A 60 7.89 -14.31 -8.11
N THR A 61 9.14 -14.78 -8.26
CA THR A 61 9.59 -16.10 -7.84
C THR A 61 10.14 -16.13 -6.41
N GLY A 62 9.65 -15.27 -5.53
CA GLY A 62 9.92 -15.42 -4.10
C GLY A 62 9.25 -16.70 -3.60
N GLU A 63 9.90 -17.42 -2.69
CA GLU A 63 9.22 -18.49 -1.94
C GLU A 63 7.85 -17.98 -1.52
N VAL A 64 6.79 -18.75 -1.81
CA VAL A 64 5.51 -18.50 -1.18
C VAL A 64 5.77 -18.75 0.29
N ASP A 65 6.09 -17.69 1.01
CA ASP A 65 6.27 -17.69 2.44
C ASP A 65 4.88 -17.94 3.00
N LEU A 66 4.52 -19.23 3.05
CA LEU A 66 3.28 -19.76 3.58
C LEU A 66 3.41 -19.56 5.07
N ASP A 67 2.80 -18.47 5.52
CA ASP A 67 2.75 -18.07 6.92
C ASP A 67 1.44 -18.64 7.50
N PRO A 68 1.49 -19.79 8.21
CA PRO A 68 0.26 -20.46 8.64
C PRO A 68 -0.52 -19.64 9.66
N GLU A 69 0.18 -18.84 10.49
CA GLU A 69 -0.44 -17.93 11.45
C GLU A 69 -1.17 -16.80 10.72
N TYR A 70 -0.54 -16.18 9.72
CA TYR A 70 -1.22 -15.16 8.92
C TYR A 70 -2.49 -15.71 8.23
N GLU A 71 -2.43 -16.91 7.66
CA GLU A 71 -3.62 -17.52 7.03
C GLU A 71 -4.69 -17.93 8.06
N ARG A 72 -4.31 -18.38 9.25
CA ARG A 72 -5.24 -18.62 10.37
C ARG A 72 -5.94 -17.32 10.77
N LEU A 73 -5.17 -16.26 10.98
CA LEU A 73 -5.69 -14.97 11.45
C LEU A 73 -6.65 -14.32 10.44
N LYS A 74 -6.46 -14.50 9.13
CA LYS A 74 -7.44 -14.02 8.13
C LYS A 74 -8.85 -14.59 8.29
N LEU A 75 -8.99 -15.75 8.91
CA LEU A 75 -10.26 -16.46 9.08
C LEU A 75 -10.95 -16.11 10.40
N ILE A 76 -10.29 -15.38 11.29
CA ILE A 76 -10.80 -14.99 12.60
C ILE A 76 -11.42 -13.60 12.48
N LEU A 77 -12.51 -13.35 13.21
CA LEU A 77 -13.10 -12.02 13.28
C LEU A 77 -12.25 -11.14 14.20
N ARG A 78 -12.15 -9.84 13.89
CA ARG A 78 -11.39 -8.89 14.71
C ARG A 78 -11.78 -8.93 16.20
N ALA A 79 -13.06 -9.16 16.51
CA ALA A 79 -13.55 -9.22 17.89
C ALA A 79 -12.99 -10.39 18.71
N ASP A 80 -12.50 -11.43 18.02
CA ASP A 80 -11.95 -12.65 18.62
C ASP A 80 -10.40 -12.67 18.59
N MET A 81 -9.76 -11.62 18.06
CA MET A 81 -8.30 -11.48 18.02
C MET A 81 -7.77 -10.78 19.26
N THR A 82 -6.56 -11.15 19.70
CA THR A 82 -5.79 -10.29 20.61
C THR A 82 -5.27 -9.05 19.87
N ASP A 83 -4.91 -8.00 20.62
CA ASP A 83 -4.31 -6.80 20.03
C ASP A 83 -3.02 -7.13 19.26
N ASP A 84 -2.16 -8.00 19.81
CA ASP A 84 -0.92 -8.47 19.17
C ASP A 84 -1.19 -9.25 17.88
N GLU A 85 -2.21 -10.12 17.87
CA GLU A 85 -2.61 -10.88 16.68
C GLU A 85 -3.12 -9.96 15.58
N TYR A 86 -3.92 -8.97 15.95
CA TYR A 86 -4.43 -7.97 15.01
C TYR A 86 -3.28 -7.12 14.45
N ASP A 87 -2.34 -6.70 15.29
CA ASP A 87 -1.18 -5.92 14.89
C ASP A 87 -0.26 -6.72 13.95
N TYR A 88 -0.03 -8.00 14.25
CA TYR A 88 0.71 -8.89 13.37
C TYR A 88 0.00 -9.09 12.02
N LEU A 89 -1.31 -9.37 12.01
CA LEU A 89 -2.12 -9.49 10.80
C LEU A 89 -2.04 -8.22 9.95
N LYS A 90 -2.18 -7.05 10.60
CA LYS A 90 -2.08 -5.73 9.96
C LYS A 90 -0.70 -5.49 9.38
N ALA A 91 0.36 -5.80 10.11
CA ALA A 91 1.74 -5.66 9.64
C ALA A 91 2.03 -6.56 8.44
N LYS A 92 1.68 -7.85 8.52
CA LYS A 92 1.89 -8.82 7.44
C LYS A 92 1.06 -8.49 6.19
N SER A 93 -0.16 -7.98 6.36
CA SER A 93 -1.03 -7.54 5.26
C SER A 93 -0.46 -6.34 4.49
N ARG A 94 0.25 -5.43 5.18
CA ARG A 94 0.93 -4.29 4.56
C ARG A 94 2.22 -4.66 3.84
N GLN A 95 2.79 -5.84 4.13
CA GLN A 95 4.01 -6.30 3.47
C GLN A 95 3.73 -6.60 1.99
N ARG A 96 4.31 -5.79 1.10
CA ARG A 96 4.26 -6.05 -0.35
C ARG A 96 5.13 -7.27 -0.67
N LYS A 97 4.50 -8.46 -0.76
CA LYS A 97 5.19 -9.71 -1.08
C LYS A 97 6.04 -9.56 -2.35
N GLY A 98 7.28 -10.04 -2.29
CA GLY A 98 8.23 -9.98 -3.41
C GLY A 98 8.86 -8.61 -3.65
N ARG A 99 8.47 -7.52 -2.99
CA ARG A 99 9.16 -6.23 -3.16
C ARG A 99 10.60 -6.34 -2.66
N VAL A 100 11.56 -6.03 -3.52
CA VAL A 100 12.96 -5.88 -3.16
C VAL A 100 13.18 -4.38 -2.89
N VAL A 101 13.68 -4.05 -1.71
CA VAL A 101 13.98 -2.67 -1.33
C VAL A 101 15.28 -2.27 -2.02
N VAL A 102 15.19 -1.30 -2.91
CA VAL A 102 16.30 -0.72 -3.67
C VAL A 102 16.02 0.75 -3.83
N ASP A 103 17.01 1.59 -3.53
CA ASP A 103 16.96 3.00 -3.88
C ASP A 103 17.57 3.23 -5.27
N PHE A 104 16.69 3.39 -6.27
CA PHE A 104 17.10 3.62 -7.65
C PHE A 104 17.74 5.01 -7.83
N GLU A 105 17.34 6.01 -7.03
CA GLU A 105 17.89 7.36 -7.14
C GLU A 105 19.34 7.37 -6.69
N GLU A 106 19.62 6.78 -5.53
CA GLU A 106 20.97 6.59 -5.01
C GLU A 106 21.87 5.77 -5.95
N LEU A 107 21.32 4.69 -6.53
CA LEU A 107 22.07 3.84 -7.46
C LEU A 107 22.51 4.58 -8.72
N PHE A 108 21.58 5.32 -9.37
CA PHE A 108 21.81 5.85 -10.72
C PHE A 108 22.28 7.32 -10.74
N PHE A 109 21.94 8.13 -9.74
CA PHE A 109 22.39 9.53 -9.67
C PHE A 109 23.59 9.71 -8.75
N ASN A 110 23.57 9.09 -7.57
CA ASN A 110 24.66 9.20 -6.60
C ASN A 110 25.75 8.13 -6.78
N ASN A 111 25.56 7.21 -7.74
CA ASN A 111 26.46 6.08 -8.04
C ASN A 111 26.73 5.20 -6.82
N ASN A 112 25.74 5.05 -5.93
CA ASN A 112 25.89 4.20 -4.76
C ASN A 112 25.72 2.72 -5.13
N VAL A 113 26.85 2.02 -5.29
CA VAL A 113 26.89 0.61 -5.69
C VAL A 113 26.30 -0.33 -4.63
N SER A 114 26.09 0.11 -3.39
CA SER A 114 25.41 -0.72 -2.36
C SER A 114 23.97 -1.04 -2.73
N GLU A 115 23.32 -0.17 -3.49
CA GLU A 115 21.95 -0.36 -4.00
C GLU A 115 21.90 -1.26 -5.25
N ASP A 116 23.05 -1.65 -5.80
CA ASP A 116 23.12 -2.42 -7.04
C ASP A 116 22.89 -3.92 -6.78
N VAL A 117 21.61 -4.27 -6.71
CA VAL A 117 21.17 -5.63 -6.43
C VAL A 117 21.40 -6.58 -7.60
N THR A 118 21.76 -7.82 -7.26
CA THR A 118 21.82 -8.92 -8.23
C THR A 118 20.43 -9.41 -8.57
N LEU A 119 20.12 -9.47 -9.87
CA LEU A 119 18.82 -9.87 -10.36
C LEU A 119 18.66 -11.39 -10.37
N LYS A 120 17.42 -11.83 -10.17
CA LYS A 120 17.04 -13.24 -10.21
C LYS A 120 15.94 -13.49 -11.23
N ARG A 121 15.78 -14.76 -11.59
CA ARG A 121 14.74 -15.21 -12.52
C ARG A 121 13.34 -14.78 -12.03
N GLY A 122 12.58 -14.15 -12.91
CA GLY A 122 11.21 -13.69 -12.62
C GLY A 122 11.16 -12.40 -11.80
N ASP A 123 12.29 -11.69 -11.68
CA ASP A 123 12.29 -10.30 -11.25
C ASP A 123 11.55 -9.43 -12.29
N PHE A 124 10.77 -8.50 -11.78
CA PHE A 124 9.98 -7.55 -12.52
C PHE A 124 10.37 -6.14 -12.08
N ILE A 125 10.85 -5.35 -13.03
CA ILE A 125 11.23 -3.96 -12.83
C ILE A 125 10.15 -3.10 -13.45
N SER A 126 9.56 -2.22 -12.64
CA SER A 126 8.55 -1.26 -13.07
C SER A 126 9.08 0.15 -12.88
N VAL A 127 9.14 0.91 -13.97
CA VAL A 127 9.56 2.32 -13.97
C VAL A 127 8.36 3.18 -14.38
N PRO A 128 7.61 3.77 -13.45
CA PRO A 128 6.43 4.55 -13.81
C PRO A 128 6.79 5.90 -14.44
N GLU A 129 5.78 6.60 -14.95
CA GLU A 129 5.91 7.98 -15.44
C GLU A 129 6.15 8.93 -14.26
N ALA A 130 6.98 9.95 -14.47
CA ALA A 130 7.10 11.08 -13.58
C ALA A 130 5.77 11.84 -13.55
N LYS A 131 5.11 11.82 -12.39
CA LYS A 131 3.94 12.66 -12.16
C LYS A 131 4.41 14.09 -11.91
N ASN A 132 3.60 15.05 -12.32
CA ASN A 132 3.81 16.48 -12.07
C ASN A 132 2.61 17.12 -11.37
N TYR A 133 1.83 16.31 -10.65
CA TYR A 133 0.60 16.73 -10.00
C TYR A 133 0.45 16.08 -8.62
N VAL A 134 -0.29 16.73 -7.74
CA VAL A 134 -0.78 16.21 -6.46
C VAL A 134 -2.25 15.87 -6.62
N THR A 135 -2.68 14.76 -6.04
CA THR A 135 -4.08 14.31 -6.12
C THR A 135 -4.85 14.78 -4.90
N LEU A 136 -5.96 15.46 -5.08
CA LEU A 136 -6.88 15.88 -4.02
C LEU A 136 -8.05 14.90 -4.00
N LEU A 137 -8.23 14.22 -2.88
CA LEU A 137 -9.23 13.18 -2.70
C LEU A 137 -10.09 13.45 -1.46
N GLY A 138 -11.37 13.09 -1.53
CA GLY A 138 -12.29 13.18 -0.41
C GLY A 138 -13.08 14.49 -0.41
N GLN A 139 -13.34 15.04 0.78
CA GLN A 139 -14.32 16.09 0.98
C GLN A 139 -13.77 17.50 0.74
N VAL A 140 -13.46 17.77 -0.52
CA VAL A 140 -13.08 19.09 -1.05
C VAL A 140 -14.07 19.53 -2.12
N VAL A 141 -14.15 20.83 -2.41
CA VAL A 141 -15.10 21.36 -3.39
C VAL A 141 -14.87 20.78 -4.79
N ASN A 142 -13.61 20.71 -5.25
CA ASN A 142 -13.23 20.13 -6.52
C ASN A 142 -12.12 19.08 -6.33
N PRO A 143 -12.47 17.80 -6.08
CA PRO A 143 -11.48 16.73 -6.03
C PRO A 143 -10.88 16.49 -7.42
N GLY A 144 -9.59 16.14 -7.47
CA GLY A 144 -8.89 15.92 -8.73
C GLY A 144 -7.39 16.17 -8.66
N ASN A 145 -6.72 16.20 -9.81
CA ASN A 145 -5.28 16.40 -9.90
C ASN A 145 -4.96 17.89 -10.05
N ILE A 146 -4.08 18.41 -9.19
CA ILE A 146 -3.59 19.79 -9.23
C ILE A 146 -2.11 19.76 -9.59
N VAL A 147 -1.66 20.63 -10.48
CA VAL A 147 -0.24 20.71 -10.87
C VAL A 147 0.62 20.97 -9.64
N TYR A 148 1.68 20.19 -9.51
CA TYR A 148 2.61 20.27 -8.40
C TYR A 148 3.43 21.57 -8.45
N ASN A 149 3.58 22.18 -7.29
CA ASN A 149 4.47 23.30 -7.03
C ASN A 149 5.19 23.07 -5.69
N GLU A 150 6.51 23.15 -5.71
CA GLU A 150 7.38 22.98 -4.54
C GLU A 150 7.12 24.02 -3.43
N ASN A 151 6.53 25.18 -3.77
CA ASN A 151 6.26 26.26 -2.84
C ASN A 151 4.87 26.16 -2.18
N TYR A 152 4.06 25.18 -2.56
CA TYR A 152 2.69 25.04 -2.04
C TYR A 152 2.64 24.08 -0.85
N SER A 153 1.99 24.56 0.21
CA SER A 153 1.62 23.74 1.36
C SER A 153 0.34 22.94 1.08
N VAL A 154 0.00 22.00 1.97
CA VAL A 154 -1.25 21.22 1.90
C VAL A 154 -2.47 22.15 1.81
N GLU A 155 -2.49 23.20 2.64
CA GLU A 155 -3.54 24.21 2.69
C GLU A 155 -3.67 24.99 1.37
N ASP A 156 -2.55 25.30 0.69
CA ASP A 156 -2.60 25.97 -0.61
C ASP A 156 -3.25 25.09 -1.68
N TYR A 157 -2.96 23.79 -1.68
CA TYR A 157 -3.61 22.84 -2.56
C TYR A 157 -5.12 22.71 -2.28
N ILE A 158 -5.51 22.69 -1.00
CA ILE A 158 -6.93 22.66 -0.61
C ILE A 158 -7.64 23.93 -1.08
N ARG A 159 -7.01 25.10 -0.93
CA ARG A 159 -7.55 26.37 -1.42
C ARG A 159 -7.70 26.38 -2.94
N LEU A 160 -6.75 25.83 -3.68
CA LEU A 160 -6.83 25.68 -5.14
C LEU A 160 -7.96 24.74 -5.56
N ALA A 161 -8.27 23.72 -4.75
CA ALA A 161 -9.44 22.86 -4.94
C ALA A 161 -10.79 23.56 -4.64
N GLY A 162 -10.77 24.82 -4.20
CA GLY A 162 -11.95 25.59 -3.81
C GLY A 162 -12.29 25.51 -2.31
N GLY A 163 -11.38 24.95 -1.50
CA GLY A 163 -11.55 24.76 -0.06
C GLY A 163 -12.21 23.44 0.30
N PHE A 164 -12.54 23.32 1.59
CA PHE A 164 -13.21 22.17 2.16
C PHE A 164 -14.67 22.04 1.67
N GLY A 165 -15.07 20.80 1.40
CA GLY A 165 -16.44 20.45 1.04
C GLY A 165 -17.37 20.39 2.26
N TRP A 166 -18.67 20.26 2.02
CA TRP A 166 -19.66 20.09 3.08
C TRP A 166 -19.37 18.84 3.92
N ARG A 167 -19.30 18.94 5.26
CA ARG A 167 -18.95 17.80 6.14
C ARG A 167 -17.50 17.31 6.01
N ALA A 168 -16.58 18.13 5.53
CA ALA A 168 -15.16 17.81 5.65
C ALA A 168 -14.72 17.81 7.12
N ILE A 169 -13.86 16.88 7.49
CA ILE A 169 -13.14 16.94 8.77
C ILE A 169 -11.82 17.67 8.52
N GLU A 170 -11.81 18.98 8.79
CA GLU A 170 -10.64 19.84 8.54
C GLU A 170 -9.44 19.50 9.44
N SER A 171 -9.68 18.84 10.58
CA SER A 171 -8.64 18.49 11.57
C SER A 171 -7.98 17.13 11.35
N ASP A 172 -8.35 16.38 10.30
CA ASP A 172 -7.85 15.04 10.04
C ASP A 172 -7.43 14.91 8.56
N VAL A 173 -6.84 15.98 8.02
CA VAL A 173 -6.28 15.99 6.68
C VAL A 173 -5.00 15.16 6.68
N ARG A 174 -4.85 14.29 5.67
CA ARG A 174 -3.68 13.41 5.58
C ARG A 174 -3.08 13.46 4.19
N VAL A 175 -1.76 13.37 4.15
CA VAL A 175 -0.99 13.18 2.92
C VAL A 175 -0.60 11.71 2.81
N ILE A 176 -0.97 11.10 1.69
CA ILE A 176 -0.61 9.75 1.33
C ILE A 176 0.54 9.82 0.33
N LYS A 177 1.73 9.39 0.74
CA LYS A 177 2.94 9.42 -0.08
C LYS A 177 2.83 8.46 -1.26
N SER A 178 3.16 8.90 -2.48
CA SER A 178 3.03 8.08 -3.70
C SER A 178 3.93 6.83 -3.69
N ASN A 179 5.16 6.98 -3.20
CA ASN A 179 6.21 5.96 -3.22
C ASN A 179 6.04 4.87 -2.14
N THR A 180 5.71 5.27 -0.91
CA THR A 180 5.59 4.38 0.26
C THR A 180 4.14 3.95 0.50
N GLY A 181 3.17 4.80 0.15
CA GLY A 181 1.77 4.66 0.57
C GLY A 181 1.56 4.96 2.05
N GLU A 182 2.52 5.62 2.70
CA GLU A 182 2.44 6.08 4.08
C GLU A 182 1.43 7.21 4.23
N TRP A 183 0.72 7.23 5.35
CA TRP A 183 -0.26 8.25 5.70
C TRP A 183 0.38 9.13 6.76
N ILE A 184 0.57 10.40 6.43
CA ILE A 184 1.18 11.41 7.29
C ILE A 184 0.11 12.46 7.55
N ASP A 185 -0.07 12.85 8.79
CA ASP A 185 -0.98 13.94 9.14
C ASP A 185 -0.40 15.26 8.61
N ASP A 186 -1.25 16.18 8.13
CA ASP A 186 -0.80 17.36 7.39
C ASP A 186 0.18 18.26 8.17
N GLU A 187 0.06 18.30 9.50
CA GLU A 187 0.96 19.02 10.41
C GLU A 187 2.41 18.47 10.41
N ASP A 188 2.59 17.18 10.16
CA ASP A 188 3.89 16.48 10.21
C ASP A 188 4.56 16.37 8.82
N VAL A 189 3.93 16.90 7.77
CA VAL A 189 4.46 16.81 6.40
C VAL A 189 5.62 17.78 6.21
N GLU A 190 6.83 17.24 6.13
CA GLU A 190 8.03 18.03 5.81
C GLU A 190 8.02 18.58 4.38
N SER A 191 7.60 17.74 3.42
CA SER A 191 7.53 18.12 2.00
C SER A 191 6.53 17.29 1.21
N ILE A 192 5.82 17.97 0.30
CA ILE A 192 4.92 17.35 -0.68
C ILE A 192 5.74 17.04 -1.91
N GLU A 193 5.52 15.85 -2.47
CA GLU A 193 6.18 15.38 -3.68
C GLU A 193 5.16 15.18 -4.80
N PRO A 194 5.59 15.27 -6.07
CA PRO A 194 4.73 14.94 -7.19
C PRO A 194 4.18 13.52 -7.07
N GLY A 195 2.87 13.38 -7.27
CA GLY A 195 2.16 12.10 -7.16
C GLY A 195 1.53 11.83 -5.81
N ASP A 196 1.88 12.58 -4.77
CA ASP A 196 1.26 12.45 -3.46
C ASP A 196 -0.25 12.73 -3.53
N THR A 197 -0.99 12.16 -2.57
CA THR A 197 -2.44 12.34 -2.47
C THR A 197 -2.78 13.02 -1.17
N ILE A 198 -3.41 14.20 -1.23
CA ILE A 198 -4.00 14.86 -0.08
C ILE A 198 -5.42 14.32 0.06
N TRP A 199 -5.67 13.62 1.16
CA TRP A 199 -6.96 13.02 1.48
C TRP A 199 -7.64 13.77 2.62
N ILE A 200 -8.90 14.17 2.36
CA ILE A 200 -9.74 14.88 3.31
C ILE A 200 -10.91 13.97 3.69
N PRO A 201 -10.99 13.49 4.94
CA PRO A 201 -12.08 12.63 5.36
C PRO A 201 -13.42 13.38 5.41
N GLU A 202 -14.49 12.63 5.20
CA GLU A 202 -15.85 13.08 5.45
C GLU A 202 -16.25 12.75 6.89
N ASP A 203 -16.88 13.69 7.58
CA ASP A 203 -17.55 13.44 8.85
C ASP A 203 -18.58 12.32 8.62
N PRO A 204 -18.45 11.16 9.29
CA PRO A 204 -19.42 10.08 9.09
C PRO A 204 -20.80 10.56 9.56
N PRO A 205 -21.89 10.16 8.89
CA PRO A 205 -23.22 10.46 9.42
C PRO A 205 -23.33 9.84 10.82
N GLY A 206 -23.70 10.66 11.80
CA GLY A 206 -23.85 10.20 13.18
C GLY A 206 -24.74 8.95 13.27
N ALA A 207 -24.49 8.09 14.26
CA ALA A 207 -25.28 6.87 14.46
C ALA A 207 -26.78 7.21 14.43
N LYS A 208 -27.54 6.50 13.58
CA LYS A 208 -28.97 6.76 13.47
C LYS A 208 -29.57 6.52 14.85
N PHE A 209 -30.17 7.56 15.42
CA PHE A 209 -30.85 7.50 16.72
C PHE A 209 -31.75 6.26 16.86
N TRP A 210 -32.42 5.87 15.78
CA TRP A 210 -33.28 4.69 15.70
C TRP A 210 -32.55 3.36 15.97
N ASP A 211 -31.30 3.21 15.54
CA ASP A 211 -30.52 2.00 15.76
C ASP A 211 -30.14 1.90 17.24
N VAL A 212 -29.65 2.99 17.84
CA VAL A 212 -29.28 3.05 19.27
C VAL A 212 -30.51 2.84 20.17
N PHE A 213 -31.65 3.45 19.81
CA PHE A 213 -32.90 3.32 20.56
C PHE A 213 -33.44 1.88 20.54
N THR A 214 -33.46 1.24 19.37
CA THR A 214 -33.95 -0.14 19.23
C THR A 214 -33.03 -1.16 19.91
N THR A 215 -31.70 -1.02 19.80
CA THR A 215 -30.74 -1.84 20.55
C THR A 215 -30.95 -1.72 22.06
N SER A 216 -31.15 -0.49 22.56
CA SER A 216 -31.42 -0.26 23.99
C SER A 216 -32.71 -0.96 24.46
N LEU A 217 -33.78 -0.86 23.67
CA LEU A 217 -35.05 -1.55 23.96
C LEU A 217 -34.89 -3.08 23.95
N GLN A 218 -34.10 -3.64 23.04
CA GLN A 218 -33.85 -5.08 22.97
C GLN A 218 -33.12 -5.59 24.23
N VAL A 219 -32.07 -4.89 24.67
CA VAL A 219 -31.34 -5.24 25.90
C VAL A 219 -32.26 -5.15 27.12
N LEU A 220 -33.05 -4.07 27.24
CA LEU A 220 -34.03 -3.94 28.32
C LEU A 220 -35.09 -5.05 28.27
N GLY A 221 -35.56 -5.42 27.08
CA GLY A 221 -36.48 -6.53 26.87
C GLY A 221 -35.90 -7.87 27.33
N GLN A 222 -34.63 -8.15 27.03
CA GLN A 222 -33.94 -9.37 27.49
C GLN A 222 -33.81 -9.40 29.02
N VAL A 223 -33.42 -8.27 29.65
CA VAL A 223 -33.36 -8.17 31.11
C VAL A 223 -34.73 -8.41 31.75
N ALA A 224 -35.78 -7.79 31.20
CA ALA A 224 -37.14 -7.99 31.69
C ALA A 224 -37.60 -9.45 31.56
N ALA A 225 -37.27 -10.14 30.46
CA ALA A 225 -37.59 -11.55 30.27
C ALA A 225 -36.88 -12.46 31.30
N VAL A 226 -35.60 -12.19 31.63
CA VAL A 226 -34.86 -12.93 32.66
C VAL A 226 -35.47 -12.72 34.04
N ILE A 227 -35.87 -11.48 34.38
CA ILE A 227 -36.55 -11.17 35.66
C ILE A 227 -37.90 -11.88 35.73
N ALA A 228 -38.70 -11.82 34.66
CA ALA A 228 -39.99 -12.50 34.61
C ALA A 228 -39.85 -14.03 34.77
N ALA A 229 -38.87 -14.64 34.11
CA ALA A 229 -38.58 -16.06 34.24
C ALA A 229 -38.13 -16.46 35.66
N THR A 230 -37.25 -15.67 36.29
CA THR A 230 -36.80 -15.94 37.67
C THR A 230 -37.94 -15.78 38.69
N VAL A 231 -38.79 -14.75 38.55
CA VAL A 231 -39.99 -14.60 39.40
C VAL A 231 -40.96 -15.76 39.20
N ALA A 232 -41.21 -16.19 37.95
CA ALA A 232 -42.09 -17.31 37.65
C ALA A 232 -41.60 -18.62 38.30
N VAL A 233 -40.29 -18.88 38.26
CA VAL A 233 -39.68 -20.05 38.94
C VAL A 233 -39.89 -19.98 40.45
N ILE A 234 -39.63 -18.83 41.08
CA ILE A 234 -39.80 -18.65 42.54
C ILE A 234 -41.26 -18.91 42.95
N VAL A 235 -42.22 -18.38 42.19
CA VAL A 235 -43.66 -18.57 42.46
C VAL A 235 -44.09 -20.02 42.27
N ALA A 236 -43.56 -20.73 41.26
CA ALA A 236 -43.89 -22.13 41.00
C ALA A 236 -43.28 -23.12 42.02
N THR A 237 -42.21 -22.74 42.72
CA THR A 237 -41.57 -23.56 43.77
C THR A 237 -42.14 -23.37 45.18
N ARG A 238 -43.15 -22.50 45.35
CA ARG A 238 -43.90 -22.32 46.61
C ARG A 238 -45.23 -23.07 46.57
#